data_AF-A0A2N5U5I4-F1
#
_entry.id   AF-A0A2N5U5I4-F1
#
_cell.length_a   1.000
_cell.length_b   1.000
_cell.length_c   1.000
_cell.angle_alpha   90.00
_cell.angle_beta   90.00
_cell.angle_gamma   90.00
#
_symmetry.space_group_name_H-M   'P 1'
#
loop_
_entity.id
_entity.type
_entity.pdbx_description
1 polymer ?
#
loop_
_entity_poly.entity_id
_entity_poly.type
_entity_poly.pdbx_seq_one_letter_code
_entity_poly.pdbx_strand_id
1 'polypeptide(L)'
;MSFNDLERGLNERAPLARDPLPGEPVVDQEFQNLANKVSTHIFRINSNVSGLQKLIDLLGSSRDTSDIRKKLHDLTESTREFIKNSSLDAKKLAGWQVSDSYKIEQQKVSRDYASSIQAFQRISRLSAERQKQFVDRVKSANVVSSPSKHGRLASQDAEPESHELSETRSQFQQQQQLQIQQQKSPQRQADGEEVIPDYELDYQEALIEERENEIREIEVGINELNQIFRDLGTIVQEQGGNIDNIESNVQRINNDMSGAVSELHQAHEYQRKSGRKMLCLLIIFVIVLSIVLIAILA
;
A
#
# COMPACT_ATOMS: atom_id res chain seq x y z
N MET A 1 -32.10 -38.91 32.43
CA MET A 1 -32.04 -37.78 31.48
C MET A 1 -30.81 -38.00 30.62
N SER A 2 -31.01 -38.22 29.32
CA SER A 2 -29.98 -38.68 28.39
C SER A 2 -29.14 -37.49 27.91
N PHE A 3 -27.86 -37.72 27.62
CA PHE A 3 -26.94 -36.74 27.03
C PHE A 3 -27.44 -36.14 25.71
N ASN A 4 -28.42 -36.78 25.06
CA ASN A 4 -29.11 -36.25 23.87
C ASN A 4 -30.07 -35.08 24.12
N ASP A 5 -30.48 -34.81 25.36
CA ASP A 5 -31.39 -33.67 25.66
C ASP A 5 -30.62 -32.35 25.88
N LEU A 6 -29.30 -32.39 26.10
CA LEU A 6 -28.47 -31.18 26.28
C LEU A 6 -27.94 -30.58 24.95
N GLU A 7 -27.92 -31.35 23.86
CA GLU A 7 -27.48 -30.85 22.54
C GLU A 7 -28.59 -30.17 21.72
N ARG A 8 -29.85 -30.24 22.15
CA ARG A 8 -30.97 -29.57 21.47
C ARG A 8 -31.08 -28.07 21.81
N GLY A 9 -30.29 -27.56 22.74
CA GLY A 9 -30.40 -26.18 23.24
C GLY A 9 -29.49 -25.13 22.59
N LEU A 10 -28.59 -25.49 21.66
CA LEU A 10 -27.55 -24.57 21.18
C LEU A 10 -27.46 -24.35 19.67
N ASN A 11 -28.31 -24.99 18.86
CA ASN A 11 -28.22 -24.90 17.38
C ASN A 11 -29.42 -24.24 16.68
N GLU A 12 -30.35 -23.62 17.41
CA GLU A 12 -31.42 -22.78 16.83
C GLU A 12 -31.15 -21.27 17.04
N ARG A 13 -29.97 -20.82 16.66
CA ARG A 13 -29.84 -19.45 16.16
C ARG A 13 -29.60 -19.53 14.67
N ALA A 14 -30.71 -19.70 13.94
CA ALA A 14 -30.77 -19.25 12.56
C ALA A 14 -30.22 -17.81 12.52
N PRO A 15 -29.40 -17.42 11.53
CA PRO A 15 -29.19 -16.02 11.28
C PRO A 15 -30.57 -15.48 10.96
N LEU A 16 -31.10 -14.63 11.86
CA LEU A 16 -32.30 -13.87 11.60
C LEU A 16 -31.96 -12.92 10.46
N ALA A 17 -32.06 -13.42 9.22
CA ALA A 17 -32.33 -12.59 8.06
C ALA A 17 -33.67 -11.93 8.38
N ARG A 18 -33.56 -10.75 8.99
CA ARG A 18 -34.70 -9.89 9.25
C ARG A 18 -35.18 -9.49 7.86
N ASP A 19 -36.23 -10.15 7.37
CA ASP A 19 -37.02 -9.56 6.30
C ASP A 19 -37.35 -8.13 6.76
N PRO A 20 -37.10 -7.09 5.94
CA PRO A 20 -37.42 -5.73 6.33
C PRO A 20 -38.90 -5.71 6.71
N LEU A 21 -39.17 -5.43 7.98
CA LEU A 21 -40.53 -5.33 8.47
C LEU A 21 -41.22 -4.23 7.65
N PRO A 22 -42.52 -4.38 7.30
CA PRO A 22 -43.24 -3.30 6.65
C PRO A 22 -43.23 -2.07 7.57
N GLY A 23 -42.36 -1.10 7.25
CA GLY A 23 -42.07 0.06 8.09
C GLY A 23 -40.59 0.33 8.41
N GLU A 24 -39.62 -0.52 8.03
CA GLU A 24 -38.21 -0.12 8.10
C GLU A 24 -37.94 1.00 7.07
N PRO A 25 -37.39 2.16 7.51
CA PRO A 25 -37.22 3.30 6.63
C PRO A 25 -36.18 2.95 5.55
N VAL A 26 -36.52 3.22 4.28
CA VAL A 26 -35.66 3.05 3.09
C VAL A 26 -34.23 3.61 3.29
N VAL A 27 -34.08 4.60 4.17
CA VAL A 27 -32.82 5.22 4.60
C VAL A 27 -31.81 4.20 5.16
N ASP A 28 -32.28 3.17 5.86
CA ASP A 28 -31.41 2.15 6.48
C ASP A 28 -30.78 1.24 5.42
N GLN A 29 -31.50 0.95 4.33
CA GLN A 29 -31.00 0.10 3.26
C GLN A 29 -29.99 0.83 2.35
N GLU A 30 -30.18 2.13 2.12
CA GLU A 30 -29.21 2.94 1.38
C GLU A 30 -27.88 3.09 2.14
N PHE A 31 -27.95 3.28 3.46
CA PHE A 31 -26.76 3.28 4.31
C PHE A 31 -26.00 1.96 4.19
N GLN A 32 -26.69 0.83 4.32
CA GLN A 32 -26.09 -0.49 4.24
C GLN A 32 -25.41 -0.75 2.89
N ASN A 33 -26.06 -0.34 1.79
CA ASN A 33 -25.47 -0.43 0.46
C ASN A 33 -24.17 0.39 0.35
N LEU A 34 -24.14 1.60 0.92
CA LEU A 34 -22.94 2.44 0.94
C LEU A 34 -21.85 1.84 1.84
N ALA A 35 -22.19 1.32 3.02
CA ALA A 35 -21.26 0.67 3.93
C ALA A 35 -20.59 -0.55 3.27
N ASN A 36 -21.37 -1.37 2.56
CA ASN A 36 -20.87 -2.52 1.79
C ASN A 36 -19.96 -2.10 0.63
N LYS A 37 -20.30 -1.02 -0.06
CA LYS A 37 -19.48 -0.45 -1.13
C LYS A 37 -18.12 0.02 -0.59
N VAL A 38 -18.11 0.80 0.49
CA VAL A 38 -16.87 1.28 1.13
C VAL A 38 -16.05 0.12 1.69
N SER A 39 -16.69 -0.91 2.26
CA SER A 39 -16.04 -2.15 2.67
C SER A 39 -15.32 -2.84 1.50
N THR A 40 -15.95 -2.91 0.33
CA THR A 40 -15.30 -3.43 -0.88
C THR A 40 -14.08 -2.59 -1.29
N HIS A 41 -14.13 -1.26 -1.09
CA HIS A 41 -12.99 -0.38 -1.37
C HIS A 41 -11.82 -0.65 -0.44
N ILE A 42 -12.09 -0.80 0.87
CA ILE A 42 -11.08 -1.18 1.87
C ILE A 42 -10.38 -2.48 1.47
N PHE A 43 -11.14 -3.50 1.07
CA PHE A 43 -10.58 -4.79 0.64
C PHE A 43 -9.56 -4.62 -0.49
N ARG A 44 -9.96 -3.86 -1.52
CA ARG A 44 -9.13 -3.64 -2.70
C ARG A 44 -7.85 -2.87 -2.35
N ILE A 45 -7.95 -1.82 -1.52
CA ILE A 45 -6.78 -1.05 -1.07
C ILE A 45 -5.80 -1.97 -0.32
N ASN A 46 -6.28 -2.77 0.64
CA ASN A 46 -5.41 -3.66 1.41
C ASN A 46 -4.79 -4.79 0.55
N SER A 47 -5.54 -5.31 -0.42
CA SER A 47 -5.03 -6.27 -1.40
C SER A 47 -3.90 -5.67 -2.23
N ASN A 48 -4.08 -4.43 -2.71
CA ASN A 48 -3.06 -3.71 -3.45
C ASN A 48 -1.83 -3.41 -2.58
N VAL A 49 -2.01 -2.99 -1.33
CA VAL A 49 -0.90 -2.79 -0.36
C VAL A 49 -0.09 -4.07 -0.17
N SER A 50 -0.77 -5.23 -0.08
CA SER A 50 -0.10 -6.53 0.02
C SER A 50 0.68 -6.88 -1.26
N GLY A 51 0.11 -6.56 -2.43
CA GLY A 51 0.78 -6.71 -3.72
C GLY A 51 2.02 -5.82 -3.83
N LEU A 52 1.91 -4.56 -3.41
CA LEU A 52 3.01 -3.60 -3.39
C LEU A 52 4.13 -4.06 -2.47
N GLN A 53 3.81 -4.53 -1.26
CA GLN A 53 4.81 -5.10 -0.35
C GLN A 53 5.62 -6.22 -1.02
N LYS A 54 4.95 -7.18 -1.67
CA LYS A 54 5.62 -8.27 -2.39
C LYS A 54 6.51 -7.77 -3.52
N LEU A 55 6.08 -6.74 -4.26
CA LEU A 55 6.89 -6.16 -5.34
C LEU A 55 8.11 -5.40 -4.78
N ILE A 56 7.94 -4.67 -3.67
CA ILE A 56 9.01 -3.94 -2.98
C ILE A 56 10.04 -4.90 -2.38
N ASP A 57 9.61 -6.04 -1.85
CA ASP A 57 10.53 -7.05 -1.31
C ASP A 57 11.42 -7.68 -2.40
N LEU A 58 10.98 -7.63 -3.66
CA LEU A 58 11.77 -8.07 -4.81
C LEU A 58 12.74 -6.99 -5.33
N LEU A 59 12.47 -5.70 -5.07
CA LEU A 59 13.35 -4.59 -5.46
C LEU A 59 14.68 -4.67 -4.71
N GLY A 60 15.78 -4.59 -5.46
CA GLY A 60 17.14 -4.70 -4.91
C GLY A 60 17.60 -6.13 -4.59
N SER A 61 16.76 -7.14 -4.87
CA SER A 61 17.17 -8.55 -4.85
C SER A 61 17.76 -8.97 -6.20
N SER A 62 18.31 -10.18 -6.29
CA SER A 62 18.75 -10.77 -7.56
C SER A 62 17.61 -11.00 -8.58
N ARG A 63 16.35 -10.80 -8.16
CA ARG A 63 15.14 -10.91 -8.98
C ARG A 63 14.60 -9.56 -9.43
N ASP A 64 15.31 -8.45 -9.21
CA ASP A 64 14.88 -7.13 -9.67
C ASP A 64 14.88 -7.07 -11.21
N THR A 65 13.69 -6.88 -11.80
CA THR A 65 13.50 -6.77 -13.26
C THR A 65 12.69 -5.55 -13.63
N SER A 66 12.85 -5.07 -14.87
CA SER A 66 12.04 -3.97 -15.43
C SER A 66 10.53 -4.23 -15.30
N ASP A 67 10.09 -5.48 -15.46
CA ASP A 67 8.68 -5.85 -15.33
C ASP A 67 8.14 -5.68 -13.90
N ILE A 68 8.94 -5.98 -12.88
CA ILE A 68 8.54 -5.81 -11.47
C ILE A 68 8.42 -4.32 -11.15
N ARG A 69 9.34 -3.49 -11.66
CA ARG A 69 9.32 -2.03 -11.49
C ARG A 69 8.09 -1.42 -12.13
N LYS A 70 7.80 -1.80 -13.38
CA LYS A 70 6.60 -1.36 -14.08
C LYS A 70 5.33 -1.77 -13.31
N LYS A 71 5.23 -3.02 -12.86
CA LYS A 71 4.10 -3.50 -12.06
C LYS A 71 3.95 -2.73 -10.74
N LEU A 72 5.06 -2.40 -10.09
CA LEU A 72 5.07 -1.61 -8.86
C LEU A 72 4.51 -0.20 -9.13
N HIS A 73 5.00 0.45 -10.17
CA HIS A 73 4.53 1.76 -10.61
C HIS A 73 3.03 1.73 -10.95
N ASP A 74 2.62 0.84 -11.86
CA ASP A 74 1.21 0.69 -12.29
C ASP A 74 0.27 0.41 -11.10
N LEU A 75 0.68 -0.47 -10.17
CA LEU A 75 -0.11 -0.78 -8.99
C LEU A 75 -0.17 0.39 -8.02
N THR A 76 0.92 1.14 -7.86
CA THR A 76 0.95 2.34 -7.01
C THR A 76 0.01 3.41 -7.56
N GLU A 77 0.11 3.72 -8.84
CA GLU A 77 -0.69 4.75 -9.50
C GLU A 77 -2.17 4.38 -9.50
N SER A 78 -2.51 3.17 -9.93
CA SER A 78 -3.91 2.70 -9.95
C SER A 78 -4.54 2.64 -8.55
N THR A 79 -3.75 2.35 -7.51
CA THR A 79 -4.25 2.38 -6.12
C THR A 79 -4.50 3.80 -5.65
N ARG A 80 -3.62 4.76 -5.99
CA ARG A 80 -3.81 6.17 -5.68
C ARG A 80 -5.09 6.70 -6.33
N GLU A 81 -5.26 6.47 -7.63
CA GLU A 81 -6.45 6.89 -8.36
C GLU A 81 -7.73 6.26 -7.78
N PHE A 82 -7.66 4.97 -7.41
CA PHE A 82 -8.79 4.29 -6.77
C PHE A 82 -9.16 4.91 -5.41
N ILE A 83 -8.18 5.27 -4.57
CA ILE A 83 -8.43 5.95 -3.28
C ILE A 83 -9.10 7.31 -3.53
N LYS A 84 -8.58 8.09 -4.49
CA LYS A 84 -9.18 9.38 -4.88
C LYS A 84 -10.65 9.23 -5.25
N ASN A 85 -10.96 8.28 -6.14
CA ASN A 85 -12.32 8.07 -6.64
C ASN A 85 -13.27 7.51 -5.57
N SER A 86 -12.76 6.72 -4.61
CA SER A 86 -13.57 6.12 -3.54
C SER A 86 -13.75 7.03 -2.31
N SER A 87 -12.94 8.07 -2.16
CA SER A 87 -12.92 8.93 -0.97
C SER A 87 -14.26 9.61 -0.67
N LEU A 88 -15.03 9.95 -1.71
CA LEU A 88 -16.34 10.57 -1.58
C LEU A 88 -17.36 9.64 -0.91
N ASP A 89 -17.34 8.35 -1.23
CA ASP A 89 -18.24 7.37 -0.62
C ASP A 89 -17.93 7.20 0.87
N ALA A 90 -16.65 7.17 1.24
CA ALA A 90 -16.22 7.09 2.64
C ALA A 90 -16.62 8.35 3.43
N LYS A 91 -16.46 9.54 2.83
CA LYS A 91 -16.91 10.81 3.43
C LYS A 91 -18.42 10.86 3.60
N LYS A 92 -19.18 10.42 2.59
CA LYS A 92 -20.64 10.33 2.65
C LYS A 92 -21.08 9.37 3.74
N LEU A 93 -20.43 8.21 3.86
CA LEU A 93 -20.71 7.22 4.89
C LEU A 93 -20.49 7.82 6.28
N ALA A 94 -19.37 8.48 6.52
CA ALA A 94 -19.04 9.08 7.81
C ALA A 94 -19.97 10.22 8.23
N GLY A 95 -20.52 10.97 7.25
CA GLY A 95 -21.49 12.04 7.50
C GLY A 95 -22.95 11.58 7.59
N TRP A 96 -23.22 10.30 7.32
CA TRP A 96 -24.58 9.77 7.28
C TRP A 96 -25.23 9.82 8.67
N GLN A 97 -26.47 10.30 8.77
CA GLN A 97 -27.19 10.28 10.05
C GLN A 97 -27.80 8.89 10.24
N VAL A 98 -27.23 8.13 11.18
CA VAL A 98 -27.63 6.75 11.45
C VAL A 98 -28.33 6.61 12.80
N SER A 99 -29.21 5.62 12.90
CA SER A 99 -29.75 5.18 14.19
C SER A 99 -28.65 4.57 15.07
N ASP A 100 -28.89 4.45 16.37
CA ASP A 100 -27.94 3.84 17.31
C ASP A 100 -27.54 2.41 16.91
N SER A 101 -28.41 1.70 16.18
CA SER A 101 -28.16 0.35 15.68
C SER A 101 -27.02 0.27 14.65
N TYR A 102 -26.81 1.32 13.84
CA TYR A 102 -25.80 1.33 12.77
C TYR A 102 -24.58 2.22 13.09
N LYS A 103 -24.60 2.93 14.22
CA LYS A 103 -23.53 3.84 14.63
C LYS A 103 -22.17 3.14 14.75
N ILE A 104 -22.15 1.93 15.32
CA ILE A 104 -20.92 1.14 15.47
C ILE A 104 -20.37 0.73 14.11
N GLU A 105 -21.23 0.28 13.20
CA GLU A 105 -20.84 -0.12 11.85
C GLU A 105 -20.29 1.07 11.06
N GLN A 106 -20.99 2.20 11.08
CA GLN A 106 -20.54 3.44 10.44
C GLN A 106 -19.14 3.84 10.94
N GLN A 107 -18.95 3.87 12.26
CA GLN A 107 -17.66 4.21 12.87
C GLN A 107 -16.56 3.24 12.48
N LYS A 108 -16.85 1.92 12.51
CA LYS A 108 -15.90 0.87 12.13
C LYS A 108 -15.48 1.00 10.68
N VAL A 109 -16.42 1.04 9.74
CA VAL A 109 -16.11 1.11 8.29
C VAL A 109 -15.35 2.40 7.96
N SER A 110 -15.74 3.52 8.56
CA SER A 110 -15.04 4.80 8.41
C SER A 110 -13.59 4.70 8.90
N ARG A 111 -13.37 4.12 10.09
CA ARG A 111 -12.05 3.91 10.69
C ARG A 111 -11.19 2.97 9.84
N ASP A 112 -11.74 1.84 9.38
CA ASP A 112 -11.03 0.86 8.56
C ASP A 112 -10.59 1.47 7.22
N TYR A 113 -11.42 2.32 6.61
CA TYR A 113 -11.06 3.07 5.41
C TYR A 113 -9.88 4.02 5.66
N ALA A 114 -9.92 4.81 6.74
CA ALA A 114 -8.80 5.68 7.12
C ALA A 114 -7.50 4.88 7.35
N SER A 115 -7.58 3.74 8.04
CA SER A 115 -6.43 2.85 8.27
C SER A 115 -5.86 2.27 6.96
N SER A 116 -6.71 1.96 5.99
CA SER A 116 -6.27 1.45 4.67
C SER A 116 -5.48 2.51 3.88
N ILE A 117 -5.90 3.78 3.93
CA ILE A 117 -5.16 4.89 3.32
C ILE A 117 -3.81 5.07 3.99
N GLN A 118 -3.74 5.02 5.33
CA GLN A 118 -2.48 5.11 6.06
C GLN A 118 -1.53 3.95 5.74
N ALA A 119 -2.05 2.72 5.60
CA ALA A 119 -1.27 1.58 5.16
C ALA A 119 -0.69 1.80 3.75
N PHE A 120 -1.50 2.33 2.83
CA PHE A 120 -1.04 2.70 1.50
C PHE A 120 0.04 3.81 1.52
N GLN A 121 -0.16 4.88 2.29
CA GLN A 121 0.85 5.94 2.43
C GLN A 121 2.20 5.40 2.95
N ARG A 122 2.18 4.47 3.92
CA ARG A 122 3.41 3.86 4.44
C ARG A 122 4.11 3.02 3.39
N ILE A 123 3.39 2.19 2.64
CA ILE A 123 4.01 1.34 1.62
C ILE A 123 4.55 2.17 0.44
N SER A 124 3.86 3.26 0.06
CA SER A 124 4.35 4.19 -0.96
C SER A 124 5.64 4.89 -0.53
N ARG A 125 5.75 5.33 0.74
CA ARG A 125 7.01 5.88 1.28
C ARG A 125 8.13 4.87 1.25
N LEU A 126 7.85 3.62 1.63
CA LEU A 126 8.84 2.54 1.56
C LEU A 126 9.30 2.28 0.12
N SER A 127 8.39 2.33 -0.84
CA SER A 127 8.70 2.21 -2.27
C SER A 127 9.66 3.31 -2.74
N ALA A 128 9.36 4.57 -2.44
CA ALA A 128 10.20 5.71 -2.80
C ALA A 128 11.59 5.62 -2.15
N GLU A 129 11.66 5.22 -0.88
CA GLU A 129 12.92 5.01 -0.17
C GLU A 129 13.77 3.92 -0.84
N ARG A 130 13.18 2.79 -1.23
CA ARG A 130 13.89 1.70 -1.93
C ARG A 130 14.38 2.12 -3.31
N GLN A 131 13.58 2.86 -4.07
CA GLN A 131 13.99 3.42 -5.36
C GLN A 131 15.14 4.43 -5.19
N LYS A 132 15.07 5.30 -4.17
CA LYS A 132 16.12 6.27 -3.88
C LYS A 132 17.45 5.61 -3.52
N GLN A 133 17.41 4.58 -2.67
CA GLN A 133 18.60 3.79 -2.32
C GLN A 133 19.25 3.13 -3.53
N PHE A 134 18.46 2.72 -4.53
CA PHE A 134 18.98 2.22 -5.80
C PHE A 134 19.70 3.33 -6.59
N VAL A 135 19.06 4.49 -6.75
CA VAL A 135 19.63 5.64 -7.47
C VAL A 135 20.94 6.09 -6.83
N ASP A 136 20.97 6.24 -5.50
CA ASP A 136 22.17 6.65 -4.76
C ASP A 136 23.33 5.65 -4.93
N ARG A 137 23.02 4.35 -5.00
CA ARG A 137 24.01 3.30 -5.26
C ARG A 137 24.60 3.38 -6.66
N VAL A 138 23.77 3.58 -7.69
CA VAL A 138 24.24 3.68 -9.08
C VAL A 138 25.07 4.96 -9.27
N LYS A 139 24.61 6.09 -8.72
CA LYS A 139 25.36 7.36 -8.78
C LYS A 139 26.71 7.28 -8.07
N SER A 140 26.76 6.70 -6.88
CA SER A 140 28.02 6.55 -6.13
C SER A 140 28.99 5.59 -6.81
N ALA A 141 28.50 4.51 -7.43
CA ALA A 141 29.33 3.63 -8.26
C ALA A 141 29.93 4.37 -9.46
N ASN A 142 29.15 5.19 -10.16
CA ASN A 142 29.63 5.95 -11.33
C ASN A 142 30.62 7.06 -10.98
N VAL A 143 30.47 7.69 -9.80
CA VAL A 143 31.43 8.71 -9.31
C VAL A 143 32.78 8.08 -8.95
N VAL A 144 32.80 6.87 -8.39
CA VAL A 144 34.06 6.16 -8.05
C VAL A 144 34.79 5.67 -9.31
N SER A 145 34.07 5.40 -10.40
CA SER A 145 34.64 4.98 -11.69
C SER A 145 35.12 6.13 -12.59
N SER A 146 34.91 7.40 -12.20
CA SER A 146 35.32 8.57 -12.98
C SER A 146 36.38 9.42 -12.24
N PRO A 147 37.69 9.18 -12.45
CA PRO A 147 38.69 10.14 -12.05
C PRO A 147 38.66 11.33 -13.03
N SER A 148 38.09 12.43 -12.57
CA SER A 148 38.46 13.80 -12.96
C SER A 148 38.38 14.17 -14.44
N LYS A 149 37.21 14.64 -14.87
CA LYS A 149 37.13 15.79 -15.79
C LYS A 149 36.06 16.72 -15.26
N HIS A 150 36.44 17.68 -14.41
CA HIS A 150 35.86 19.01 -14.21
C HIS A 150 36.47 19.59 -12.93
N GLY A 151 37.74 20.00 -13.01
CA GLY A 151 38.37 20.83 -11.98
C GLY A 151 37.70 22.20 -11.98
N ARG A 152 36.69 22.37 -11.12
CA ARG A 152 36.12 23.68 -10.81
C ARG A 152 36.99 24.39 -9.78
N LEU A 153 37.37 25.58 -10.18
CA LEU A 153 38.12 26.64 -9.52
C LEU A 153 37.47 27.08 -8.18
N ALA A 154 38.20 27.00 -7.07
CA ALA A 154 38.07 27.75 -5.79
C ALA A 154 38.88 26.98 -4.71
N SER A 155 39.75 27.53 -3.86
CA SER A 155 40.01 28.92 -3.48
C SER A 155 41.46 29.03 -3.02
N GLN A 156 42.00 30.21 -3.30
CA GLN A 156 43.25 30.76 -2.83
C GLN A 156 43.10 31.14 -1.35
N ASP A 157 44.04 30.75 -0.48
CA ASP A 157 44.44 31.54 0.69
C ASP A 157 45.84 31.10 1.15
N ALA A 158 46.68 32.11 1.36
CA ALA A 158 48.13 32.07 1.56
C ALA A 158 48.49 31.99 3.07
N GLU A 159 49.44 31.13 3.47
CA GLU A 159 50.82 31.46 3.95
C GLU A 159 50.91 31.96 5.43
N PRO A 160 52.08 31.99 6.12
CA PRO A 160 53.26 31.08 6.17
C PRO A 160 53.92 30.92 7.59
N GLU A 161 55.15 30.36 7.60
CA GLU A 161 56.24 30.38 8.62
C GLU A 161 56.32 29.22 9.66
N SER A 162 57.47 28.65 10.07
CA SER A 162 58.90 29.05 10.05
C SER A 162 59.88 27.85 10.25
N HIS A 163 61.10 27.92 9.66
CA HIS A 163 62.47 27.57 10.15
C HIS A 163 62.69 26.31 11.06
N GLU A 164 63.71 25.44 11.00
CA GLU A 164 65.10 25.51 10.51
C GLU A 164 65.83 24.13 10.65
N LEU A 165 66.88 23.91 9.84
CA LEU A 165 68.13 23.14 10.08
C LEU A 165 68.09 21.61 10.34
N SER A 166 68.43 20.80 9.31
CA SER A 166 69.25 19.57 9.49
C SER A 166 69.84 19.06 8.16
N GLU A 167 70.91 19.70 7.68
CA GLU A 167 71.57 19.36 6.40
C GLU A 167 72.47 18.11 6.43
N THR A 168 72.57 17.36 7.53
CA THR A 168 73.51 16.23 7.64
C THR A 168 72.82 14.85 7.55
N ARG A 169 71.49 14.79 7.40
CA ARG A 169 70.73 13.52 7.28
C ARG A 169 70.41 13.14 5.82
N SER A 170 70.57 14.08 4.89
CA SER A 170 70.17 14.00 3.49
C SER A 170 71.05 13.08 2.63
N GLN A 171 72.33 12.86 2.99
CA GLN A 171 73.23 12.04 2.18
C GLN A 171 73.08 10.52 2.39
N PHE A 172 72.76 10.07 3.61
CA PHE A 172 72.58 8.64 3.88
C PHE A 172 71.22 8.12 3.37
N GLN A 173 70.20 9.00 3.34
CA GLN A 173 68.87 8.64 2.86
C GLN A 173 68.77 8.61 1.32
N GLN A 174 69.58 9.43 0.63
CA GLN A 174 69.62 9.44 -0.83
C GLN A 174 70.30 8.19 -1.41
N GLN A 175 71.30 7.63 -0.72
CA GLN A 175 71.95 6.39 -1.18
C GLN A 175 71.10 5.14 -0.97
N GLN A 176 70.24 5.12 0.07
CA GLN A 176 69.28 4.03 0.30
C GLN A 176 68.10 4.08 -0.69
N GLN A 177 67.77 5.25 -1.24
CA GLN A 177 66.68 5.41 -2.22
C GLN A 177 67.07 4.93 -3.63
N LEU A 178 68.34 5.05 -4.01
CA LEU A 178 68.84 4.59 -5.32
C LEU A 178 68.92 3.06 -5.43
N GLN A 179 68.96 2.32 -4.31
CA GLN A 179 68.96 0.86 -4.30
C GLN A 179 67.53 0.28 -4.35
N ILE A 180 66.54 0.99 -3.80
CA ILE A 180 65.12 0.60 -3.88
C ILE A 180 64.56 0.79 -5.30
N GLN A 181 65.14 1.70 -6.09
CA GLN A 181 64.70 1.97 -7.47
C GLN A 181 65.11 0.86 -8.47
N GLN A 182 66.18 0.10 -8.22
CA GLN A 182 66.68 -0.93 -9.16
C GLN A 182 66.01 -2.31 -9.01
N GLN A 183 65.17 -2.52 -7.99
CA GLN A 183 64.42 -3.78 -7.80
C GLN A 183 62.92 -3.67 -8.14
N LYS A 184 62.55 -2.72 -9.00
CA LYS A 184 61.25 -2.72 -9.69
C LYS A 184 61.45 -3.14 -11.15
N SER A 185 61.49 -4.45 -11.36
CA SER A 185 61.22 -5.03 -12.67
C SER A 185 59.80 -4.62 -13.12
N PRO A 186 59.58 -4.30 -14.41
CA PRO A 186 58.28 -3.89 -14.93
C PRO A 186 57.36 -5.11 -15.08
N GLN A 187 56.61 -5.45 -14.04
CA GLN A 187 55.40 -6.26 -14.21
C GLN A 187 54.31 -5.34 -14.76
N ARG A 188 54.12 -5.44 -16.07
CA ARG A 188 52.97 -5.02 -16.89
C ARG A 188 51.75 -4.64 -16.02
N GLN A 189 51.37 -3.36 -15.96
CA GLN A 189 50.30 -2.84 -16.83
C GLN A 189 49.26 -3.92 -17.15
N ALA A 190 48.43 -4.18 -16.16
CA ALA A 190 47.12 -4.81 -16.29
C ALA A 190 46.15 -4.14 -15.30
N ASP A 191 46.28 -2.81 -15.11
CA ASP A 191 45.09 -2.02 -14.78
C ASP A 191 44.32 -1.92 -16.09
N GLY A 192 43.49 -2.93 -16.33
CA GLY A 192 42.37 -2.75 -17.23
C GLY A 192 41.51 -1.68 -16.59
N GLU A 193 41.69 -0.44 -17.02
CA GLU A 193 40.66 0.58 -16.91
C GLU A 193 39.45 -0.03 -17.64
N GLU A 194 38.55 -0.63 -16.86
CA GLU A 194 37.28 -1.16 -17.35
C GLU A 194 36.48 0.07 -17.75
N VAL A 195 36.75 0.56 -18.95
CA VAL A 195 36.00 1.63 -19.59
C VAL A 195 34.59 1.08 -19.73
N ILE A 196 33.71 1.48 -18.80
CA ILE A 196 32.28 1.23 -18.92
C ILE A 196 31.88 1.76 -20.29
N PRO A 197 31.42 0.91 -21.23
CA PRO A 197 31.10 1.36 -22.57
C PRO A 197 30.03 2.44 -22.53
N ASP A 198 30.11 3.44 -23.40
CA ASP A 198 29.17 4.58 -23.42
C ASP A 198 27.68 4.14 -23.42
N TYR A 199 27.37 3.00 -24.05
CA TYR A 199 26.02 2.42 -24.06
C TYR A 199 25.51 1.97 -22.68
N GLU A 200 26.40 1.57 -21.78
CA GLU A 200 26.06 1.12 -20.42
C GLU A 200 25.84 2.31 -19.49
N LEU A 201 26.60 3.40 -19.69
CA LEU A 201 26.37 4.68 -19.02
C LEU A 201 25.01 5.28 -19.41
N ASP A 202 24.70 5.33 -20.71
CA ASP A 202 23.41 5.83 -21.21
C ASP A 202 22.22 5.02 -20.64
N TYR A 203 22.35 3.70 -20.56
CA TYR A 203 21.32 2.84 -19.98
C TYR A 203 21.11 3.09 -18.48
N GLN A 204 22.21 3.27 -17.72
CA GLN A 204 22.12 3.57 -16.30
C GLN A 204 21.51 4.96 -16.03
N GLU A 205 21.86 5.96 -16.84
CA GLU A 205 21.30 7.31 -16.73
C GLU A 205 19.78 7.30 -17.00
N ALA A 206 19.35 6.62 -18.06
CA ALA A 206 17.92 6.47 -18.37
C ALA A 206 17.15 5.78 -17.23
N LEU A 207 17.75 4.76 -16.61
CA LEU A 207 17.16 4.07 -15.47
C LEU A 207 17.09 4.98 -14.23
N ILE A 208 18.11 5.78 -13.97
CA ILE A 208 18.10 6.76 -12.88
C ILE A 208 16.97 7.77 -13.09
N GLU A 209 16.85 8.31 -14.31
CA GLU A 209 15.81 9.28 -14.66
C GLU A 209 14.41 8.70 -14.45
N GLU A 210 14.16 7.46 -14.90
CA GLU A 210 12.91 6.74 -14.69
C GLU A 210 12.57 6.68 -13.19
N ARG A 211 13.52 6.26 -12.35
CA ARG A 211 13.30 6.14 -10.89
C ARG A 211 13.06 7.48 -10.22
N GLU A 212 13.80 8.51 -10.60
CA GLU A 212 13.58 9.85 -10.04
C GLU A 212 12.21 10.39 -10.40
N ASN A 213 11.72 10.10 -11.62
CA ASN A 213 10.37 10.46 -12.00
C ASN A 213 9.32 9.68 -11.18
N GLU A 214 9.48 8.36 -11.03
CA GLU A 214 8.62 7.53 -10.18
C GLU A 214 8.55 8.07 -8.73
N ILE A 215 9.69 8.44 -8.15
CA ILE A 215 9.78 9.00 -6.79
C ILE A 215 8.98 10.31 -6.70
N ARG A 216 9.17 11.24 -7.65
CA ARG A 216 8.43 12.51 -7.69
C ARG A 216 6.92 12.29 -7.75
N GLU A 217 6.47 11.34 -8.56
CA GLU A 217 5.04 11.02 -8.67
C GLU A 217 4.47 10.40 -7.39
N ILE A 218 5.25 9.55 -6.70
CA ILE A 218 4.88 9.03 -5.39
C ILE A 218 4.76 10.19 -4.38
N GLU A 219 5.69 11.14 -4.36
CA GLU A 219 5.66 12.29 -3.45
C GLU A 219 4.43 13.19 -3.69
N VAL A 220 4.13 13.49 -4.96
CA VAL A 220 2.91 14.22 -5.34
C VAL A 220 1.68 13.44 -4.88
N GLY A 221 1.65 12.13 -5.10
CA GLY A 221 0.54 11.27 -4.69
C GLY A 221 0.34 11.23 -3.17
N ILE A 222 1.42 11.17 -2.38
CA ILE A 222 1.33 11.22 -0.91
C ILE A 222 0.73 12.54 -0.44
N ASN A 223 1.06 13.66 -1.09
CA ASN A 223 0.47 14.96 -0.77
C ASN A 223 -1.04 15.00 -1.06
N GLU A 224 -1.48 14.43 -2.17
CA GLU A 224 -2.90 14.28 -2.50
C GLU A 224 -3.62 13.39 -1.46
N LEU A 225 -3.04 12.25 -1.10
CA LEU A 225 -3.59 11.37 -0.06
C LEU A 225 -3.71 12.09 1.29
N ASN A 226 -2.76 12.95 1.64
CA ASN A 226 -2.83 13.76 2.86
C ASN A 226 -3.99 14.76 2.81
N GLN A 227 -4.33 15.32 1.64
CA GLN A 227 -5.51 16.17 1.48
C GLN A 227 -6.78 15.36 1.71
N ILE A 228 -6.92 14.20 1.04
CA ILE A 228 -8.04 13.28 1.25
C ILE A 228 -8.17 12.89 2.72
N PHE A 229 -7.05 12.57 3.38
CA PHE A 229 -7.04 12.19 4.78
C PHE A 229 -7.51 13.31 5.72
N ARG A 230 -7.14 14.56 5.44
CA ARG A 230 -7.65 15.73 6.18
C ARG A 230 -9.14 15.98 5.92
N ASP A 231 -9.60 15.78 4.69
CA ASP A 231 -11.01 15.92 4.32
C ASP A 231 -11.90 14.87 5.00
N LEU A 232 -11.30 13.77 5.45
CA LEU A 232 -11.89 12.74 6.29
C LEU A 232 -11.78 13.06 7.80
N GLY A 233 -11.31 14.25 8.19
CA GLY A 233 -10.90 14.62 9.55
C GLY A 233 -11.92 14.42 10.68
N THR A 234 -13.21 14.26 10.38
CA THR A 234 -14.24 13.85 11.36
C THR A 234 -14.14 12.37 11.77
N ILE A 235 -13.50 11.53 10.95
CA ILE A 235 -13.27 10.10 11.20
C ILE A 235 -12.04 9.87 12.10
N VAL A 236 -11.15 10.86 12.18
CA VAL A 236 -9.77 10.71 12.68
C VAL A 236 -9.63 11.00 14.18
N GLN A 237 -10.68 11.51 14.83
CA GLN A 237 -10.57 12.14 16.16
C GLN A 237 -10.40 11.15 17.34
N GLU A 238 -10.54 9.84 17.12
CA GLU A 238 -10.41 8.80 18.16
C GLU A 238 -9.21 7.84 17.97
N GLN A 239 -8.23 8.13 17.10
CA GLN A 239 -7.04 7.26 16.97
C GLN A 239 -6.04 7.49 18.12
N GLY A 240 -6.40 7.02 19.31
CA GLY A 240 -5.45 6.73 20.38
C GLY A 240 -5.03 5.26 20.35
N GLY A 241 -3.75 4.98 20.07
CA GLY A 241 -3.13 3.66 20.29
C GLY A 241 -2.52 2.99 19.06
N ASN A 242 -1.19 2.85 19.09
CA ASN A 242 -0.27 2.08 18.25
C ASN A 242 -0.75 1.53 16.89
N ILE A 243 -0.27 2.20 15.85
CA ILE A 243 -0.29 1.82 14.42
C ILE A 243 0.77 0.72 14.15
N ASP A 244 0.75 -0.39 14.89
CA ASP A 244 1.80 -1.40 14.79
C ASP A 244 1.54 -2.43 13.67
N ASN A 245 2.52 -2.53 12.77
CA ASN A 245 2.66 -3.48 11.66
C ASN A 245 1.58 -3.38 10.57
N ILE A 246 1.96 -2.84 9.40
CA ILE A 246 1.18 -2.94 8.15
C ILE A 246 0.68 -4.36 7.96
N GLU A 247 1.55 -5.35 8.20
CA GLU A 247 1.21 -6.75 8.12
C GLU A 247 0.11 -7.16 9.10
N SER A 248 0.18 -6.75 10.36
CA SER A 248 -0.86 -7.08 11.34
C SER A 248 -2.19 -6.39 11.02
N ASN A 249 -2.14 -5.15 10.53
CA ASN A 249 -3.34 -4.38 10.16
C ASN A 249 -3.99 -4.93 8.89
N VAL A 250 -3.20 -5.21 7.86
CA VAL A 250 -3.65 -5.85 6.62
C VAL A 250 -4.17 -7.25 6.91
N GLN A 251 -3.49 -8.04 7.75
CA GLN A 251 -3.90 -9.41 8.07
C GLN A 251 -5.16 -9.45 8.93
N ARG A 252 -5.29 -8.56 9.93
CA ARG A 252 -6.54 -8.41 10.71
C ARG A 252 -7.71 -7.98 9.83
N ILE A 253 -7.53 -6.91 9.03
CA ILE A 253 -8.59 -6.42 8.16
C ILE A 253 -8.95 -7.47 7.11
N ASN A 254 -7.98 -8.16 6.53
CA ASN A 254 -8.24 -9.22 5.56
C ASN A 254 -9.00 -10.40 6.18
N ASN A 255 -8.68 -10.78 7.42
CA ASN A 255 -9.41 -11.81 8.15
C ASN A 255 -10.85 -11.37 8.49
N ASP A 256 -11.03 -10.18 9.06
CA ASP A 256 -12.34 -9.63 9.45
C ASP A 256 -13.24 -9.37 8.23
N MET A 257 -12.65 -8.93 7.12
CA MET A 257 -13.36 -8.59 5.90
C MET A 257 -13.65 -9.81 5.00
N SER A 258 -12.78 -10.83 5.00
CA SER A 258 -13.06 -12.11 4.32
C SER A 258 -14.29 -12.80 4.94
N GLY A 259 -14.41 -12.77 6.27
CA GLY A 259 -15.62 -13.18 6.97
C GLY A 259 -16.84 -12.35 6.54
N ALA A 260 -16.72 -11.02 6.56
CA ALA A 260 -17.81 -10.12 6.18
C ALA A 260 -18.28 -10.29 4.72
N VAL A 261 -17.37 -10.51 3.77
CA VAL A 261 -17.72 -10.75 2.35
C VAL A 261 -18.44 -12.09 2.17
N SER A 262 -18.02 -13.14 2.89
CA SER A 262 -18.72 -14.43 2.89
C SER A 262 -20.16 -14.26 3.39
N GLU A 263 -20.34 -13.52 4.48
CA GLU A 263 -21.66 -13.22 5.04
C GLU A 263 -22.51 -12.37 4.09
N LEU A 264 -21.92 -11.37 3.41
CA LEU A 264 -22.63 -10.57 2.40
C LEU A 264 -23.04 -11.38 1.18
N HIS A 265 -22.18 -12.30 0.73
CA HIS A 265 -22.50 -13.18 -0.39
C HIS A 265 -23.62 -14.15 -0.03
N GLN A 266 -23.56 -14.71 1.19
CA GLN A 266 -24.58 -15.59 1.72
C GLN A 266 -25.91 -14.84 1.90
N ALA A 267 -25.89 -13.61 2.44
CA ALA A 267 -27.06 -12.75 2.57
C ALA A 267 -27.70 -12.42 1.20
N HIS A 268 -26.90 -12.09 0.18
CA HIS A 268 -27.39 -11.84 -1.17
C HIS A 268 -28.02 -13.08 -1.83
N GLU A 269 -27.40 -14.26 -1.65
CA GLU A 269 -27.98 -15.55 -2.09
C GLU A 269 -29.29 -15.87 -1.37
N TYR A 270 -29.39 -15.57 -0.06
CA TYR A 270 -30.63 -15.70 0.71
C TYR A 270 -31.72 -14.75 0.20
N GLN A 271 -31.40 -13.49 -0.07
CA GLN A 271 -32.34 -12.48 -0.56
C GLN A 271 -32.91 -12.87 -1.94
N ARG A 272 -32.06 -13.38 -2.85
CA ARG A 272 -32.48 -13.84 -4.19
C ARG A 272 -33.40 -15.08 -4.13
N LYS A 273 -33.18 -15.97 -3.15
CA LYS A 273 -34.01 -17.16 -2.94
C LYS A 273 -35.31 -16.84 -2.21
N SER A 274 -35.32 -15.87 -1.30
CA SER A 274 -36.52 -15.43 -0.57
C SER A 274 -37.59 -14.88 -1.53
N GLY A 275 -37.20 -14.03 -2.48
CA GLY A 275 -38.14 -13.44 -3.45
C GLY A 275 -38.97 -14.47 -4.25
N ARG A 276 -38.40 -15.64 -4.56
CA ARG A 276 -39.14 -16.72 -5.25
C ARG A 276 -40.12 -17.45 -4.33
N LYS A 277 -39.80 -17.59 -3.05
CA LYS A 277 -40.66 -18.23 -2.06
C LYS A 277 -41.83 -17.33 -1.68
N MET A 278 -41.59 -16.03 -1.54
CA MET A 278 -42.63 -15.02 -1.30
C MET A 278 -43.63 -14.93 -2.47
N LEU A 279 -43.16 -14.97 -3.72
CA LEU A 279 -44.03 -15.01 -4.90
C LEU A 279 -44.95 -16.25 -4.89
N CYS A 280 -44.41 -17.41 -4.52
CA CYS A 280 -45.17 -18.66 -4.44
C CYS A 280 -46.25 -18.59 -3.35
N LEU A 281 -45.91 -18.05 -2.17
CA LEU A 281 -46.89 -17.85 -1.09
C LEU A 281 -47.99 -16.86 -1.46
N LEU A 282 -47.68 -15.78 -2.20
CA LEU A 282 -48.66 -14.81 -2.67
C LEU A 282 -49.67 -15.47 -3.63
N ILE A 283 -49.20 -16.29 -4.57
CA ILE A 283 -50.07 -17.03 -5.50
C ILE A 283 -51.02 -17.96 -4.73
N ILE A 284 -50.51 -18.70 -3.74
CA ILE A 284 -51.33 -19.59 -2.89
C ILE A 284 -52.40 -18.78 -2.15
N PHE A 285 -52.03 -17.62 -1.58
CA PHE A 285 -52.96 -16.76 -0.86
C PHE A 285 -54.09 -16.22 -1.75
N VAL A 286 -53.77 -15.79 -2.97
CA VAL A 286 -54.76 -15.32 -3.96
C VAL A 286 -55.73 -16.44 -4.34
N ILE A 287 -55.23 -17.66 -4.54
CA ILE A 287 -56.06 -18.83 -4.84
C ILE A 287 -57.03 -19.10 -3.67
N VAL A 288 -56.54 -19.14 -2.43
CA VAL A 288 -57.38 -19.37 -1.24
C VAL A 288 -58.46 -18.29 -1.11
N LEU A 289 -58.10 -17.01 -1.28
CA LEU A 289 -59.06 -15.91 -1.23
C LEU A 289 -60.15 -16.02 -2.31
N SER A 290 -59.76 -16.40 -3.53
CA SER A 290 -60.72 -16.57 -4.63
C SER A 290 -61.72 -17.70 -4.36
N ILE A 291 -61.26 -18.82 -3.79
CA ILE A 291 -62.15 -19.93 -3.39
C ILE A 291 -63.12 -19.49 -2.30
N VAL A 292 -62.64 -18.77 -1.28
CA VAL A 292 -63.49 -18.27 -0.19
C VAL A 292 -64.54 -17.29 -0.70
N LEU A 293 -64.16 -16.38 -1.61
CA LEU A 293 -65.11 -15.44 -2.22
C LEU A 293 -66.18 -16.14 -3.04
N ILE A 294 -65.81 -17.16 -3.84
CA ILE A 294 -66.78 -17.95 -4.61
C ILE A 294 -67.74 -18.68 -3.68
N ALA A 295 -67.27 -19.27 -2.58
CA ALA A 295 -68.11 -19.99 -1.63
C ALA A 295 -69.08 -19.08 -0.84
N ILE A 296 -68.78 -17.78 -0.71
CA ILE A 296 -69.66 -16.80 -0.04
C ILE A 296 -70.68 -16.20 -1.01
N LEU A 297 -70.31 -16.03 -2.29
CA LEU A 297 -71.17 -15.42 -3.32
C LEU A 297 -72.05 -16.41 -4.08
N ALA A 298 -71.72 -17.70 -4.09
CA ALA A 298 -72.51 -18.79 -4.64
C ALA A 298 -73.55 -19.31 -3.63
#